data_AF-A0A3S3K4B8-F1
#
_entry.id   AF-A0A3S3K4B8-F1
#
_cell.length_a   1.000
_cell.length_b   1.000
_cell.length_c   1.000
_cell.angle_alpha   90.00
_cell.angle_beta   90.00
_cell.angle_gamma   90.00
#
_symmetry.space_group_name_H-M   'P 1'
#
loop_
_entity.id
_entity.type
_entity.pdbx_description
1 polymer ?
#
loop_
_entity_poly.entity_id
_entity_poly.type
_entity_poly.pdbx_seq_one_letter_code
_entity_poly.pdbx_strand_id
1 'polypeptide(L)' 'VGDVAIWDNRATQHYAVNDYGDQHRVVRRATVDGDVPVGVDGRRSITHVKAAKPAAKAA' A
#
# COMPACT_ATOMS: atom_id res chain seq x y z
N VAL A 1 -8.24 -13.35 16.03
CA VAL A 1 -6.77 -13.17 15.80
C VAL A 1 -6.32 -14.34 14.95
N GLY A 2 -5.54 -14.08 13.89
CA GLY A 2 -5.07 -15.12 12.97
C GLY A 2 -5.55 -14.94 11.53
N ASP A 3 -6.49 -14.01 11.31
CA ASP A 3 -7.02 -13.73 9.97
C ASP A 3 -5.95 -13.13 9.07
N VAL A 4 -5.98 -13.55 7.80
CA VAL A 4 -5.12 -13.05 6.74
C VAL A 4 -6.00 -12.56 5.60
N ALA A 5 -5.70 -11.36 5.12
CA ALA A 5 -6.28 -10.83 3.90
C ALA A 5 -5.17 -10.66 2.85
N ILE A 6 -5.47 -11.07 1.62
CA ILE A 6 -4.62 -10.88 0.45
C ILE A 6 -5.46 -10.13 -0.58
N TRP A 7 -4.90 -9.08 -1.18
CA TRP A 7 -5.59 -8.30 -2.20
C TRP A 7 -4.65 -8.00 -3.36
N ASP A 8 -5.20 -7.90 -4.57
CA ASP A 8 -4.48 -7.45 -5.75
C ASP A 8 -4.50 -5.91 -5.81
N ASN A 9 -3.35 -5.30 -5.58
CA ASN A 9 -3.19 -3.85 -5.54
C ASN A 9 -3.34 -3.17 -6.92
N ARG A 10 -3.47 -3.96 -8.01
CA ARG A 10 -3.75 -3.45 -9.36
C ARG A 10 -5.24 -3.19 -9.61
N ALA A 11 -6.11 -3.85 -8.86
CA ALA A 11 -7.56 -3.84 -9.11
C ALA A 11 -8.40 -3.50 -7.87
N THR A 12 -7.75 -3.17 -6.75
CA THR A 12 -8.45 -2.87 -5.49
C THR A 12 -7.94 -1.59 -4.85
N GLN A 13 -8.85 -0.88 -4.21
CA GLN A 13 -8.55 0.12 -3.20
C GLN A 13 -9.14 -0.38 -1.88
N HIS A 14 -8.48 -0.08 -0.77
CA HIS A 14 -8.92 -0.49 0.55
C HIS A 14 -8.79 0.64 1.54
N TYR A 15 -9.61 0.59 2.59
CA TYR A 15 -9.66 1.59 3.64
C TYR A 15 -9.59 0.89 5.00
N ALA A 16 -8.70 1.37 5.86
CA ALA A 16 -8.68 0.95 7.26
C ALA A 16 -9.65 1.85 8.02
N VAL A 17 -10.80 1.29 8.40
CA VAL A 17 -11.80 2.02 9.19
C VAL A 17 -11.21 2.36 10.56
N ASN A 18 -11.37 3.62 10.96
CA ASN A 18 -10.89 4.15 12.23
C ASN A 18 -12.06 4.36 13.21
N ASP A 19 -12.78 3.30 13.53
CA ASP A 19 -13.97 3.27 14.38
C ASP A 19 -13.74 2.53 15.71
N TYR A 20 -12.50 2.18 16.02
CA TYR A 20 -12.16 1.33 17.16
C TYR A 20 -11.87 2.10 18.47
N GLY A 21 -11.82 3.44 18.44
CA GLY A 21 -11.51 4.26 19.62
C GLY A 21 -10.15 3.89 20.23
N ASP A 22 -10.14 3.58 21.53
CA ASP A 22 -8.92 3.20 22.26
C ASP A 22 -8.61 1.69 22.19
N GLN A 23 -9.40 0.90 21.45
CA GLN A 23 -9.18 -0.54 21.36
C GLN A 23 -7.87 -0.87 20.65
N HIS A 24 -7.09 -1.78 21.24
CA HIS A 24 -5.81 -2.17 20.70
C HIS A 24 -5.96 -3.01 19.41
N ARG A 25 -5.45 -2.51 18.28
CA ARG A 25 -5.46 -3.20 16.99
C ARG A 25 -4.11 -3.11 16.29
N VAL A 26 -3.45 -4.25 16.08
CA VAL A 26 -2.14 -4.35 15.42
C VAL A 26 -2.21 -5.36 14.29
N VAL A 27 -1.69 -4.97 13.12
CA VAL A 27 -1.57 -5.83 11.93
C VAL A 27 -0.14 -5.81 11.40
N ARG A 28 0.25 -6.87 10.71
CA ARG A 28 1.55 -6.96 10.01
C ARG A 28 1.29 -7.07 8.52
N ARG A 29 2.07 -6.36 7.70
CA ARG A 29 1.91 -6.33 6.25
C ARG A 29 3.25 -6.62 5.57
N ALA A 30 3.21 -7.49 4.57
CA ALA A 30 4.23 -7.62 3.56
C ALA A 30 3.64 -7.16 2.22
N THR A 31 4.48 -6.60 1.35
CA THR A 31 4.09 -6.19 0.00
C THR A 31 5.04 -6.83 -1.00
N VAL A 32 4.50 -7.30 -2.12
CA VAL A 32 5.30 -7.79 -3.25
C VAL A 32 5.58 -6.62 -4.18
N ASP A 33 6.80 -6.55 -4.72
CA ASP A 33 7.16 -5.52 -5.69
C ASP A 33 6.34 -5.69 -6.98
N GLY A 34 5.92 -4.57 -7.57
CA GLY A 34 5.02 -4.55 -8.72
C GLY A 34 5.68 -3.97 -9.96
N ASP A 35 5.11 -4.28 -11.13
CA ASP A 35 5.55 -3.70 -12.40
C ASP A 35 5.05 -2.26 -12.59
N VAL A 36 5.65 -1.55 -13.56
CA VAL A 36 5.18 -0.21 -13.97
C VAL A 36 3.82 -0.32 -14.68
N PRO A 37 2.77 0.41 -14.24
CA PRO A 37 1.47 0.36 -14.88
C PRO A 37 1.49 0.79 -16.35
N VAL A 38 0.61 0.19 -17.15
CA VAL A 38 0.44 0.46 -18.58
C VAL A 38 -1.00 0.92 -18.82
N GLY A 39 -1.16 2.05 -19.50
CA GLY A 39 -2.46 2.58 -19.91
C GLY A 39 -3.10 1.75 -21.03
N VAL A 40 -4.38 1.99 -21.29
CA VAL A 40 -5.12 1.32 -22.38
C VAL A 40 -4.53 1.57 -23.77
N ASP A 41 -3.77 2.65 -23.92
CA ASP A 41 -3.04 3.03 -25.13
C ASP A 41 -1.60 2.49 -25.18
N GLY A 42 -1.22 1.64 -24.23
CA GLY A 42 0.11 1.04 -24.15
C GLY A 42 1.18 1.93 -23.52
N ARG A 43 0.88 3.16 -23.11
CA ARG A 43 1.88 4.04 -22.46
C ARG A 43 2.15 3.59 -21.03
N ARG A 44 3.44 3.52 -20.66
CA ARG A 44 3.87 3.26 -19.28
C ARG A 44 3.80 4.53 -18.42
N SER A 45 3.47 4.39 -17.14
CA SER A 45 3.61 5.47 -16.18
C SER A 45 5.07 5.93 -16.05
N ILE A 46 5.27 7.24 -15.82
CA ILE A 46 6.59 7.85 -15.61
C ILE A 46 6.62 8.61 -14.28
N THR A 47 7.76 8.61 -13.61
CA THR A 47 7.98 9.41 -12.40
C THR A 47 8.30 10.86 -12.79
N HIS A 48 7.47 11.82 -12.39
CA HIS A 48 7.71 13.25 -12.65
C HIS A 48 8.60 13.92 -11.58
N VAL A 49 8.44 13.50 -10.32
CA VAL A 49 9.23 14.00 -9.18
C VAL A 49 9.57 12.80 -8.30
N LYS A 50 10.85 12.62 -7.99
CA LYS A 50 11.28 11.63 -7.01
C LYS A 50 11.15 12.24 -5.62
N ALA A 51 10.18 11.80 -4.84
CA ALA A 51 10.10 12.19 -3.43
C ALA A 51 11.36 11.68 -2.69
N ALA A 52 11.94 12.52 -1.85
CA ALA A 52 12.99 12.09 -0.93
C ALA A 52 12.42 11.03 0.01
N LYS A 53 13.15 9.92 0.20
CA LYS A 53 12.73 8.89 1.16
C LYS A 53 12.75 9.53 2.56
N PRO A 54 11.63 9.50 3.31
CA PRO A 54 11.66 9.92 4.70
C PRO A 54 12.70 9.07 5.43
N ALA A 55 13.57 9.71 6.22
CA ALA A 55 14.45 8.98 7.13
C ALA A 55 13.57 8.06 7.99
N ALA A 56 13.95 6.78 8.08
CA ALA A 56 13.26 5.86 8.97
C ALA A 56 13.27 6.46 10.37
N LYS A 57 12.09 6.65 10.98
CA LYS A 57 12.03 7.01 12.40
C LYS A 57 12.70 5.89 13.18
N ALA A 58 13.73 6.23 13.96
CA ALA A 58 14.26 5.34 14.97
C ALA A 58 13.12 4.97 15.93
N ALA A 59 13.06 3.68 16.28
CA ALA A 59 12.09 3.12 17.21
C ALA A 59 12.27 3.69 18.63
#